data_AF-A0A3M3EZ36-F1
#
_entry.id   AF-A0A3M3EZ36-F1
#
_cell.length_a   1.000
_cell.length_b   1.000
_cell.length_c   1.000
_cell.angle_alpha   90.00
_cell.angle_beta   90.00
_cell.angle_gamma   90.00
#
_symmetry.space_group_name_H-M   'P 1'
#
loop_
_entity.id
_entity.type
_entity.pdbx_description
1 polymer ?
#
loop_
_entity_poly.entity_id
_entity_poly.type
_entity_poly.pdbx_seq_one_letter_code
_entity_poly.pdbx_strand_id
1 'polypeptide(L)'
;MSDLSTGNTPELPLAVPTREIEWAAIRTRRDQLLRQTDFTQLPDYPATDAQRAQVKAYRQALRDIPEQIEDPSKLVWPVLPAFVK
;
A
#
# COMPACT_ATOMS: atom_id res chain seq x y z
N MET A 1 7.21 -56.58 -2.98
CA MET A 1 5.81 -56.15 -3.07
C MET A 1 5.68 -55.06 -2.02
N SER A 2 5.94 -53.78 -2.34
CA SER A 2 5.03 -52.86 -3.03
C SER A 2 3.63 -52.99 -2.39
N ASP A 3 3.17 -52.04 -1.58
CA ASP A 3 2.89 -50.68 -2.04
C ASP A 3 3.26 -49.59 -1.03
N LEU A 4 4.07 -48.64 -1.51
CA LEU A 4 4.17 -47.31 -0.95
C LEU A 4 2.82 -46.63 -1.24
N SER A 5 2.07 -46.28 -0.19
CA SER A 5 0.86 -45.47 -0.30
C SER A 5 1.25 -44.07 -0.80
N THR A 6 1.22 -43.90 -2.12
CA THR A 6 1.39 -42.63 -2.80
C THR A 6 0.17 -41.76 -2.57
N GLY A 7 0.42 -40.60 -1.97
CA GLY A 7 -0.05 -39.32 -2.50
C GLY A 7 -1.55 -39.06 -2.49
N ASN A 8 -2.03 -38.47 -1.39
CA ASN A 8 -2.98 -37.37 -1.49
C ASN A 8 -2.99 -36.55 -0.20
N THR A 9 -1.85 -35.94 0.15
CA THR A 9 -1.91 -34.75 1.00
C THR A 9 -2.53 -33.68 0.11
N PRO A 10 -3.74 -33.16 0.38
CA PRO A 10 -4.19 -31.97 -0.32
C PRO A 10 -3.15 -30.90 0.01
N GLU A 11 -2.33 -30.54 -0.98
CA GLU A 11 -1.54 -29.32 -0.93
C GLU A 11 -2.57 -28.21 -0.78
N LEU A 12 -2.87 -27.83 0.46
CA LEU A 12 -3.55 -26.59 0.74
C LEU A 12 -2.63 -25.54 0.11
N PRO A 13 -3.03 -24.90 -1.01
CA PRO A 13 -2.20 -23.85 -1.57
C PRO A 13 -2.02 -22.84 -0.44
N LEU A 14 -0.78 -22.58 -0.05
CA LEU A 14 -0.42 -21.56 0.95
C LEU A 14 -1.29 -20.34 0.66
N ALA A 15 -2.22 -20.03 1.57
CA ALA A 15 -3.40 -19.22 1.30
C ALA A 15 -3.09 -18.01 0.41
N VAL A 16 -3.42 -18.10 -0.89
CA VAL A 16 -3.35 -16.96 -1.78
C VAL A 16 -4.34 -15.94 -1.21
N PRO A 17 -3.90 -14.75 -0.78
CA PRO A 17 -4.82 -13.77 -0.22
C PRO A 17 -5.90 -13.49 -1.26
N THR A 18 -7.16 -13.55 -0.84
CA THR A 18 -8.25 -13.13 -1.74
C THR A 18 -8.08 -11.65 -2.08
N ARG A 19 -8.54 -11.24 -3.26
CA ARG A 19 -8.50 -9.85 -3.73
C ARG A 19 -9.00 -8.84 -2.69
N GLU A 20 -9.99 -9.23 -1.91
CA GLU A 20 -10.53 -8.41 -0.82
C GLU A 20 -9.52 -8.18 0.31
N ILE A 21 -8.76 -9.21 0.71
CA ILE A 21 -7.70 -9.12 1.73
C ILE A 21 -6.58 -8.21 1.23
N GLU A 22 -6.19 -8.32 -0.05
CA GLU A 22 -5.18 -7.45 -0.65
C GLU A 22 -5.62 -5.98 -0.63
N TRP A 23 -6.87 -5.70 -1.01
CA TRP A 23 -7.43 -4.35 -0.93
C TRP A 23 -7.54 -3.83 0.50
N ALA A 24 -7.85 -4.70 1.47
CA ALA A 24 -7.85 -4.32 2.88
C ALA A 24 -6.44 -3.90 3.33
N ALA A 25 -5.41 -4.68 2.99
CA ALA A 25 -4.02 -4.35 3.28
C ALA A 25 -3.58 -3.03 2.63
N ILE A 26 -3.97 -2.80 1.37
CA ILE A 26 -3.71 -1.54 0.65
C ILE A 26 -4.36 -0.36 1.37
N ARG A 27 -5.65 -0.44 1.75
CA ARG A 27 -6.31 0.63 2.50
C ARG A 27 -5.63 0.91 3.82
N THR A 28 -5.26 -0.13 4.57
CA THR A 28 -4.51 0.02 5.83
C THR A 28 -3.18 0.72 5.61
N ARG A 29 -2.41 0.32 4.58
CA ARG A 29 -1.12 0.95 4.26
C ARG A 29 -1.27 2.39 3.81
N ARG A 30 -2.26 2.70 2.96
CA ARG A 30 -2.60 4.07 2.56
C ARG A 30 -2.87 4.94 3.78
N ASP A 31 -3.71 4.46 4.69
CA ASP A 31 -4.08 5.21 5.89
C ASP A 31 -2.88 5.42 6.82
N GLN A 32 -1.96 4.45 6.91
CA GLN A 32 -0.68 4.64 7.62
C GLN A 32 0.17 5.74 6.98
N LEU A 33 0.34 5.73 5.66
CA LEU A 33 1.16 6.73 4.94
C LEU A 33 0.55 8.14 5.01
N LEU A 34 -0.78 8.24 4.99
CA LEU A 34 -1.48 9.50 5.22
C LEU A 34 -1.23 10.00 6.65
N ARG A 35 -1.44 9.16 7.67
CA ARG A 35 -1.17 9.54 9.06
C ARG A 35 0.29 9.96 9.29
N GLN A 36 1.24 9.23 8.71
CA GLN A 36 2.66 9.56 8.77
C GLN A 36 3.00 10.92 8.14
N THR A 37 2.15 11.46 7.28
CA THR A 37 2.36 12.76 6.66
C THR A 37 1.34 13.81 7.12
N ASP A 38 0.51 13.55 8.12
CA ASP A 38 -0.50 14.52 8.56
C ASP A 38 0.11 15.79 9.14
N PHE A 39 1.22 15.69 9.87
CA PHE A 39 1.92 16.85 10.43
C PHE A 39 2.40 17.85 9.36
N THR A 40 2.64 17.38 8.13
CA THR A 40 3.08 18.23 7.01
C THR A 40 1.98 19.19 6.51
N GLN A 41 0.73 18.97 6.92
CA GLN A 41 -0.43 19.79 6.54
C GLN A 41 -0.66 20.98 7.47
N LEU A 42 0.05 21.02 8.60
CA LEU A 42 -0.08 22.11 9.56
C LEU A 42 0.60 23.38 9.01
N PRO A 43 0.03 24.58 9.27
CA PRO A 43 0.53 25.84 8.71
C PRO A 43 1.93 26.22 9.25
N ASP A 44 2.31 25.69 10.40
CA ASP A 44 3.60 25.87 11.08
C ASP A 44 4.68 24.89 10.61
N TYR A 45 4.35 23.91 9.76
CA TYR A 45 5.33 22.98 9.22
C TYR A 45 6.38 23.72 8.37
N PRO A 46 7.69 23.60 8.67
CA PRO A 46 8.75 24.34 8.01
C PRO A 46 9.03 23.79 6.60
N ALA A 47 8.14 24.10 5.67
CA ALA A 47 8.25 23.77 4.25
C ALA A 47 8.22 25.04 3.39
N THR A 48 8.86 24.98 2.23
CA THR A 48 8.69 25.93 1.14
C THR A 48 7.38 25.64 0.38
N ASP A 49 6.91 26.57 -0.46
CA ASP A 49 5.72 26.33 -1.29
C ASP A 49 5.89 25.15 -2.25
N ALA A 50 7.09 24.99 -2.81
CA ALA A 50 7.42 23.85 -3.66
C ALA A 50 7.33 22.52 -2.89
N GLN A 51 7.83 22.47 -1.66
CA GLN A 51 7.74 21.31 -0.79
C GLN A 51 6.29 21.01 -0.39
N ARG A 52 5.50 22.04 -0.03
CA ARG A 52 4.06 21.89 0.22
C ARG A 52 3.34 21.27 -0.97
N ALA A 53 3.65 21.71 -2.20
CA ALA A 53 3.09 21.13 -3.42
C ALA A 53 3.48 19.65 -3.60
N GLN A 54 4.74 19.27 -3.32
CA GLN A 54 5.20 17.87 -3.42
C GLN A 54 4.46 16.95 -2.44
N VAL A 55 4.32 17.37 -1.18
CA VAL A 55 3.56 16.62 -0.16
C VAL A 55 2.08 16.53 -0.53
N LYS A 56 1.48 17.62 -1.03
CA LYS A 56 0.09 17.61 -1.48
C LYS A 56 -0.11 16.62 -2.62
N ALA A 57 0.77 16.62 -3.62
CA ALA A 57 0.74 15.66 -4.73
C ALA A 57 0.90 14.21 -4.24
N TYR A 58 1.85 13.96 -3.33
CA TYR A 58 2.05 12.66 -2.71
C TYR A 58 0.80 12.16 -1.99
N ARG A 59 0.19 13.01 -1.14
CA ARG A 59 -1.03 12.66 -0.39
C ARG A 59 -2.24 12.47 -1.29
N GLN A 60 -2.33 13.20 -2.41
CA GLN A 60 -3.37 12.99 -3.40
C GLN A 60 -3.19 11.65 -4.11
N ALA A 61 -1.98 11.33 -4.58
CA ALA A 61 -1.68 10.06 -5.21
C ALA A 61 -2.04 8.86 -4.32
N LEU A 62 -1.81 8.96 -3.00
CA LEU A 62 -2.26 7.94 -2.05
C LEU A 62 -3.78 7.76 -2.00
N ARG A 63 -4.54 8.86 -2.07
CA ARG A 63 -6.01 8.83 -2.02
C ARG A 63 -6.61 8.24 -3.29
N ASP A 64 -5.94 8.46 -4.42
CA ASP A 64 -6.41 8.03 -5.74
C ASP A 64 -6.16 6.53 -5.99
N ILE A 65 -5.36 5.84 -5.17
CA ILE A 65 -5.02 4.40 -5.32
C ILE A 65 -6.24 3.49 -5.57
N PRO A 66 -7.35 3.57 -4.78
CA PRO A 66 -8.49 2.67 -4.98
C PRO A 66 -9.25 2.92 -6.29
N GLU A 67 -9.10 4.10 -6.90
CA GLU A 67 -9.81 4.48 -8.12
C GLU A 67 -8.93 4.30 -9.37
N GLN A 68 -7.61 4.45 -9.24
CA GLN A 68 -6.66 4.37 -10.36
C GLN A 68 -6.16 2.96 -10.65
N ILE A 69 -6.36 2.00 -9.76
CA ILE A 69 -5.81 0.66 -9.89
C ILE A 69 -6.92 -0.40 -9.82
N GLU A 70 -6.97 -1.26 -10.83
CA GLU A 70 -7.88 -2.40 -10.87
C GLU A 70 -7.28 -3.65 -10.21
N ASP A 71 -5.95 -3.78 -10.29
CA ASP A 71 -5.17 -4.95 -9.84
C ASP A 71 -4.27 -4.58 -8.64
N PRO A 72 -4.63 -4.98 -7.41
CA PRO A 72 -3.89 -4.65 -6.20
C PRO A 72 -2.45 -5.20 -6.20
N SER A 73 -2.17 -6.27 -6.95
CA SER A 73 -0.84 -6.89 -7.03
C SER A 73 0.17 -6.04 -7.82
N LYS A 74 -0.32 -5.12 -8.66
CA LYS A 74 0.49 -4.22 -9.50
C LYS A 74 0.64 -2.81 -8.93
N LEU A 75 0.13 -2.58 -7.71
CA LEU A 75 0.21 -1.26 -7.07
C LEU A 75 1.67 -0.85 -6.84
N VAL A 76 2.03 0.31 -7.38
CA VAL A 76 3.27 1.02 -7.06
C VAL A 76 2.94 2.19 -6.13
N TRP A 77 3.55 2.20 -4.95
CA TRP A 77 3.35 3.28 -3.99
C TRP A 77 4.07 4.56 -4.42
N PRO A 78 3.47 5.74 -4.24
CA PRO A 78 4.18 6.99 -4.44
C PRO A 78 5.35 7.09 -3.45
N VAL A 79 6.42 7.75 -3.86
CA VAL A 79 7.63 7.91 -3.04
C VAL A 79 7.46 9.11 -2.12
N LEU A 80 7.72 8.91 -0.82
CA LEU A 80 7.69 9.99 0.16
C LEU A 80 8.73 11.06 -0.21
N PRO A 81 8.37 12.36 -0.25
CA PRO A 81 9.33 13.40 -0.57
C PRO A 81 10.48 13.45 0.45
N ALA A 82 11.72 13.52 -0.02
CA ALA A 82 12.93 13.33 0.80
C ALA A 82 13.15 14.37 1.92
N PHE A 83 12.44 15.50 1.87
CA PHE A 83 12.52 16.53 2.91
C PHE A 83 11.58 16.24 4.10
N VAL A 84 10.63 15.32 3.95
CA VAL A 84 9.74 14.88 5.02
C VAL A 84 10.51 13.91 5.90
N LYS A 85 10.62 14.23 7.20
CA LYS A 85 11.36 13.45 8.20
C LYS A 85 10.42 12.73 9.14
#